data_AF-A0A7Y5Q8X4-F1
#
_entry.id   AF-A0A7Y5Q8X4-F1
#
_cell.length_a   1.000
_cell.length_b   1.000
_cell.length_c   1.000
_cell.angle_alpha   90.00
_cell.angle_beta   90.00
_cell.angle_gamma   90.00
#
_symmetry.space_group_name_H-M   'P 1'
#
loop_
_entity.id
_entity.type
_entity.pdbx_description
1 polymer ?
#
loop_
_entity_poly.entity_id
_entity_poly.type
_entity_poly.pdbx_seq_one_letter_code
_entity_poly.pdbx_strand_id
1 'polypeptide(L)'
;MFRPIMSAILNEFSAERCLADLTRHWLCRSTVPGPAMHRASAQLVERYREHGALAAHLTYPADDRTEFLDGRRLSLEWTPRSASLRIVAPAGEAGLVCRYLDEPLCLVSNSVATPPGGVEAEVIVRRGPLRAEAVTAGEWAGRLLFTDQPPAAVAQAAHLAGAVGIISDCVCPPWLAQHPPLREAADV
;
A
#
# COMPACT_ATOMS: atom_id res chain seq x y z
N MET A 1 -38.00 -6.06 -24.60
CA MET A 1 -38.53 -5.35 -23.42
C MET A 1 -37.49 -4.50 -22.69
N PHE A 2 -36.24 -4.96 -22.53
CA PHE A 2 -35.22 -4.23 -21.76
C PHE A 2 -34.50 -3.08 -22.50
N ARG A 3 -34.60 -3.02 -23.83
CA ARG A 3 -33.88 -2.03 -24.65
C ARG A 3 -34.14 -0.57 -24.22
N PRO A 4 -35.38 -0.13 -23.93
CA PRO A 4 -35.63 1.23 -23.47
C PRO A 4 -34.99 1.54 -22.10
N ILE A 5 -35.02 0.57 -21.17
CA ILE A 5 -34.40 0.71 -19.84
C ILE A 5 -32.89 0.82 -19.97
N MET A 6 -32.27 -0.04 -20.77
CA MET A 6 -30.82 0.02 -21.02
C MET A 6 -30.40 1.33 -21.68
N SER A 7 -31.18 1.84 -22.64
CA SER A 7 -30.92 3.15 -23.25
C SER A 7 -31.01 4.29 -22.23
N ALA A 8 -31.98 4.24 -21.31
CA ALA A 8 -32.08 5.23 -20.24
C ALA A 8 -30.84 5.20 -19.32
N ILE A 9 -30.39 4.01 -18.90
CA ILE A 9 -29.18 3.85 -18.06
C ILE A 9 -27.94 4.39 -18.79
N LEU A 10 -27.76 4.04 -20.06
CA LEU A 10 -26.59 4.48 -20.83
C LEU A 10 -26.55 6.00 -21.02
N ASN A 11 -27.71 6.64 -21.19
CA ASN A 11 -27.80 8.09 -21.34
C ASN A 11 -27.46 8.86 -20.05
N GLU A 12 -27.60 8.22 -18.88
CA GLU A 12 -27.21 8.79 -17.59
C GLU A 12 -25.71 8.61 -17.29
N PHE A 13 -24.99 7.84 -18.09
CA PHE A 13 -23.56 7.62 -17.87
C PHE A 13 -22.75 8.88 -18.21
N SER A 14 -21.86 9.29 -17.31
CA SER A 14 -21.00 10.45 -17.51
C SER A 14 -19.58 10.12 -17.07
N ALA A 15 -18.65 10.14 -18.03
CA ALA A 15 -17.24 9.93 -17.75
C ALA A 15 -16.69 10.98 -16.76
N GLU A 16 -17.13 12.23 -16.86
CA GLU A 16 -16.75 13.30 -15.94
C GLU A 16 -17.15 12.99 -14.49
N ARG A 17 -18.41 12.54 -14.27
CA ARG A 17 -18.87 12.13 -12.93
C ARG A 17 -18.09 10.93 -12.41
N CYS A 18 -17.84 9.94 -13.27
CA CYS A 18 -17.03 8.77 -12.91
C CYS A 18 -15.61 9.17 -12.49
N LEU A 19 -14.95 10.05 -13.26
CA LEU A 19 -13.61 10.54 -12.92
C LEU A 19 -13.62 11.31 -11.60
N ALA A 20 -14.59 12.19 -11.37
CA ALA A 20 -14.69 12.92 -10.10
C ALA A 20 -14.90 11.99 -8.90
N ASP A 21 -15.74 10.96 -9.04
CA ASP A 21 -15.97 9.97 -7.98
C ASP A 21 -14.73 9.09 -7.74
N LEU A 22 -14.03 8.68 -8.81
CA LEU A 22 -12.75 7.98 -8.71
C LEU A 22 -11.71 8.84 -7.98
N THR A 23 -11.51 10.09 -8.38
CA THR A 23 -10.56 11.00 -7.74
C THR A 23 -10.86 11.16 -6.24
N ARG A 24 -12.13 11.39 -5.87
CA ARG A 24 -12.54 11.50 -4.46
C ARG A 24 -12.23 10.23 -3.67
N HIS A 25 -12.53 9.07 -4.23
CA HIS A 25 -12.26 7.79 -3.58
C HIS A 25 -10.76 7.53 -3.42
N TRP A 26 -9.97 7.78 -4.46
CA TRP A 26 -8.52 7.62 -4.46
C TRP A 26 -7.83 8.49 -3.39
N LEU A 27 -8.34 9.69 -3.12
CA LEU A 27 -7.82 10.58 -2.07
C LEU A 27 -7.95 10.00 -0.65
N CYS A 28 -8.84 9.04 -0.41
CA CYS A 28 -8.94 8.42 0.90
C CYS A 28 -7.70 7.61 1.28
N ARG A 29 -6.94 7.09 0.30
CA ARG A 29 -5.79 6.17 0.49
C ARG A 29 -6.16 4.92 1.32
N SER A 30 -7.25 4.25 0.95
CA SER A 30 -7.84 3.11 1.67
C SER A 30 -7.23 1.75 1.30
N THR A 31 -5.92 1.68 1.04
CA THR A 31 -5.26 0.45 0.55
C THR A 31 -5.07 -0.63 1.62
N VAL A 32 -5.19 -0.29 2.91
CA VAL A 32 -5.15 -1.21 4.05
C VAL A 32 -6.17 -0.85 5.11
N PRO A 33 -6.54 -1.79 6.02
CA PRO A 33 -7.42 -1.50 7.14
C PRO A 33 -6.92 -0.32 7.98
N GLY A 34 -7.77 0.67 8.18
CA GLY A 34 -7.46 1.86 8.97
C GLY A 34 -8.44 3.02 8.74
N PRO A 35 -8.19 4.20 9.33
CA PRO A 35 -9.09 5.35 9.28
C PRO A 35 -9.46 5.79 7.86
N ALA A 36 -8.53 5.65 6.92
CA ALA A 36 -8.72 5.90 5.50
C ALA A 36 -9.84 5.06 4.87
N MET A 37 -9.91 3.77 5.21
CA MET A 37 -10.92 2.85 4.71
C MET A 37 -12.31 3.17 5.25
N HIS A 38 -12.40 3.58 6.53
CA HIS A 38 -13.64 4.07 7.11
C HIS A 38 -14.16 5.34 6.41
N ARG A 39 -13.27 6.29 6.10
CA ARG A 39 -13.65 7.49 5.33
C ARG A 39 -14.15 7.14 3.93
N ALA A 40 -13.47 6.24 3.23
CA ALA A 40 -13.89 5.78 1.90
C ALA A 40 -15.27 5.13 1.93
N SER A 41 -15.52 4.27 2.94
CA SER A 41 -16.83 3.64 3.15
C SER A 41 -17.93 4.66 3.42
N ALA A 42 -17.68 5.64 4.31
CA ALA A 42 -18.63 6.71 4.61
C ALA A 42 -18.95 7.56 3.37
N GLN A 43 -17.95 7.90 2.55
CA GLN A 43 -18.15 8.61 1.28
C GLN A 43 -19.03 7.83 0.30
N LEU A 44 -18.82 6.52 0.18
CA LEU A 44 -19.65 5.67 -0.68
C LEU A 44 -21.10 5.62 -0.20
N VAL A 45 -21.33 5.48 1.11
CA VAL A 45 -22.68 5.49 1.68
C VAL A 45 -23.39 6.80 1.39
N GLU A 46 -22.71 7.93 1.57
CA GLU A 46 -23.28 9.24 1.23
C GLU A 46 -23.62 9.32 -0.26
N ARG A 47 -22.69 8.90 -1.12
CA ARG A 47 -22.90 8.90 -2.57
C ARG A 47 -24.09 8.07 -3.00
N TYR A 48 -24.26 6.88 -2.43
CA TYR A 48 -25.44 6.05 -2.72
C TYR A 48 -26.74 6.74 -2.30
N ARG A 49 -26.76 7.38 -1.13
CA ARG A 49 -27.94 8.09 -0.62
C ARG A 49 -28.29 9.31 -1.47
N GLU A 50 -27.30 10.09 -1.93
CA GLU A 50 -27.50 11.21 -2.86
C GLU A 50 -28.26 10.78 -4.13
N HIS A 51 -28.04 9.55 -4.60
CA HIS A 51 -28.69 8.97 -5.77
C HIS A 51 -29.94 8.15 -5.45
N GLY A 52 -30.49 8.29 -4.24
CA GLY A 52 -31.75 7.67 -3.83
C GLY A 52 -31.65 6.17 -3.49
N ALA A 53 -30.44 5.62 -3.36
CA ALA A 53 -30.25 4.25 -2.92
C ALA A 53 -30.26 4.13 -1.39
N LEU A 54 -30.81 3.03 -0.88
CA LEU A 54 -30.68 2.67 0.53
C LEU A 54 -29.26 2.12 0.78
N ALA A 55 -28.47 2.82 1.58
CA ALA A 55 -27.12 2.42 1.91
C ALA A 55 -26.83 2.56 3.41
N ALA A 56 -26.06 1.61 3.93
CA ALA A 56 -25.61 1.56 5.32
C ALA A 56 -24.15 1.10 5.39
N HIS A 57 -23.41 1.64 6.36
CA HIS A 57 -22.07 1.18 6.69
C HIS A 57 -22.17 0.05 7.72
N LEU A 58 -21.68 -1.14 7.36
CA LEU A 58 -21.51 -2.25 8.30
C LEU A 58 -20.05 -2.27 8.78
N THR A 59 -19.85 -2.08 10.07
CA THR A 59 -18.51 -2.03 10.69
C THR A 59 -18.18 -3.37 11.34
N TYR A 60 -16.97 -3.85 11.09
CA TYR A 60 -16.39 -5.00 11.77
C TYR A 60 -15.11 -4.55 12.50
N PRO A 61 -14.89 -4.97 13.75
CA PRO A 61 -13.70 -4.55 14.49
C PRO A 61 -12.44 -5.18 13.89
N ALA A 62 -11.42 -4.34 13.68
CA ALA A 62 -10.08 -4.73 13.27
C ALA A 62 -9.26 -5.11 14.53
N ASP A 63 -9.53 -6.29 15.08
CA ASP A 63 -9.08 -6.71 16.42
C ASP A 63 -8.22 -7.98 16.43
N ASP A 64 -7.87 -8.53 15.26
CA ASP A 64 -7.16 -9.80 15.09
C ASP A 64 -7.86 -11.00 15.77
N ARG A 65 -9.19 -10.90 15.95
CA ARG A 65 -10.02 -11.94 16.58
C ARG A 65 -11.29 -12.22 15.77
N THR A 66 -11.90 -11.18 15.23
CA THR A 66 -13.12 -11.27 14.44
C THR A 66 -12.80 -11.89 13.09
N GLU A 67 -13.57 -12.91 12.73
CA GLU A 67 -13.45 -13.59 11.43
C GLU A 67 -14.50 -13.05 10.45
N PHE A 68 -14.13 -12.92 9.17
CA PHE A 68 -15.04 -12.46 8.13
C PHE A 68 -14.96 -13.35 6.89
N LEU A 69 -16.11 -13.62 6.27
CA LEU A 69 -16.33 -14.46 5.08
C LEU A 69 -15.78 -15.89 5.17
N ASP A 70 -14.48 -16.08 5.08
CA ASP A 70 -13.79 -17.37 4.92
C ASP A 70 -13.06 -17.84 6.18
N GLY A 71 -13.42 -17.28 7.35
CA GLY A 71 -12.77 -17.61 8.62
C GLY A 71 -11.45 -16.89 8.84
N ARG A 72 -11.05 -15.96 7.94
CA ARG A 72 -9.85 -15.14 8.15
C ARG A 72 -10.11 -14.07 9.20
N ARG A 73 -9.18 -13.96 10.14
CA ARG A 73 -9.17 -12.91 11.16
C ARG A 73 -8.87 -11.55 10.54
N LEU A 74 -9.64 -10.55 10.95
CA LEU A 74 -9.44 -9.16 10.53
C LEU A 74 -8.17 -8.60 11.17
N SER A 75 -7.23 -8.14 10.33
CA SER A 75 -6.00 -7.50 10.81
C SER A 75 -6.30 -6.24 11.64
N LEU A 76 -5.39 -5.89 12.54
CA LEU A 76 -5.42 -4.62 13.27
C LEU A 76 -5.38 -3.43 12.30
N GLU A 77 -5.96 -2.30 12.72
CA GLU A 77 -5.86 -1.06 11.95
C GLU A 77 -4.42 -0.55 11.89
N TRP A 78 -3.97 -0.21 10.69
CA TRP A 78 -2.65 0.36 10.47
C TRP A 78 -2.75 1.88 10.36
N THR A 79 -2.16 2.58 11.34
CA THR A 79 -2.12 4.04 11.41
C THR A 79 -0.68 4.53 11.57
N PRO A 80 0.08 4.65 10.47
CA PRO A 80 1.44 5.18 10.52
C PRO A 80 1.42 6.65 10.97
N ARG A 81 2.29 6.99 11.94
CA ARG A 81 2.43 8.36 12.46
C ARG A 81 3.58 9.11 11.81
N SER A 82 4.70 8.42 11.57
CA SER A 82 5.91 8.98 10.98
C SER A 82 6.83 7.84 10.54
N ALA A 83 7.62 8.08 9.51
CA ALA A 83 8.78 7.28 9.17
C ALA A 83 9.78 8.14 8.39
N SER A 84 11.06 7.79 8.46
CA SER A 84 12.10 8.42 7.64
C SER A 84 13.22 7.43 7.36
N LEU A 85 13.78 7.50 6.16
CA LEU A 85 14.97 6.76 5.76
C LEU A 85 16.09 7.76 5.46
N ARG A 86 17.29 7.49 5.98
CA ARG A 86 18.47 8.34 5.81
C ARG A 86 19.68 7.50 5.47
N ILE A 87 20.53 8.04 4.61
CA ILE A 87 21.91 7.58 4.48
C ILE A 87 22.70 8.31 5.57
N VAL A 88 23.45 7.55 6.37
CA VAL A 88 24.26 8.07 7.48
C VAL A 88 25.75 7.92 7.22
N ALA A 89 26.14 6.96 6.38
CA ALA A 89 27.50 6.74 5.93
C ALA A 89 27.51 6.24 4.47
N PRO A 90 28.56 6.56 3.69
CA PRO A 90 29.69 7.42 4.06
C PRO A 90 29.27 8.89 4.22
N ALA A 91 30.05 9.67 4.98
CA ALA A 91 29.68 11.05 5.35
C ALA A 91 29.41 11.98 4.15
N GLY A 92 30.09 11.75 3.02
CA GLY A 92 29.88 12.53 1.79
C GLY A 92 28.54 12.29 1.10
N GLU A 93 27.85 11.19 1.44
CA GLU A 93 26.54 10.82 0.89
C GLU A 93 25.43 10.86 1.97
N ALA A 94 25.76 11.30 3.18
CA ALA A 94 24.80 11.38 4.27
C ALA A 94 23.67 12.34 3.93
N GLY A 95 22.43 11.89 4.08
CA GLY A 95 21.27 12.64 3.59
C GLY A 95 19.93 11.98 3.91
N LEU A 96 18.86 12.78 3.81
CA LEU A 96 17.49 12.27 3.87
C LEU A 96 17.13 11.66 2.52
N VAL A 97 16.67 10.41 2.52
CA VAL A 97 16.18 9.74 1.32
C VAL A 97 14.69 10.01 1.15
N CYS A 98 13.91 9.72 2.19
CA CYS A 98 12.47 9.96 2.17
C CYS A 98 11.91 10.12 3.59
N ARG A 99 10.74 10.75 3.67
CA ARG A 99 9.96 10.91 4.90
C ARG A 99 8.49 10.69 4.58
N TYR A 100 7.84 9.87 5.41
CA TYR A 100 6.42 9.54 5.25
C TYR A 100 5.49 10.76 5.24
N LEU A 101 5.81 11.81 6.00
CA LEU A 101 5.01 13.03 6.04
C LEU A 101 5.09 13.84 4.73
N ASP A 102 6.17 13.68 3.97
CA ASP A 102 6.40 14.41 2.72
C ASP A 102 5.92 13.57 1.52
N GLU A 103 6.20 12.25 1.52
CA GLU A 103 5.72 11.29 0.53
C GLU A 103 5.23 10.00 1.23
N PRO A 104 3.92 9.85 1.51
CA PRO A 104 3.43 8.69 2.26
C PRO A 104 3.56 7.35 1.53
N LEU A 105 3.76 7.34 0.20
CA LEU A 105 4.03 6.11 -0.56
C LEU A 105 5.43 5.52 -0.30
N CYS A 106 6.30 6.25 0.40
CA CYS A 106 7.63 5.75 0.75
C CYS A 106 7.63 4.68 1.85
N LEU A 107 6.50 4.46 2.53
CA LEU A 107 6.37 3.49 3.61
C LEU A 107 5.55 2.27 3.15
N VAL A 108 6.17 1.09 3.24
CA VAL A 108 5.49 -0.17 2.92
C VAL A 108 4.33 -0.39 3.90
N SER A 109 3.14 -0.66 3.37
CA SER A 109 1.94 -0.90 4.17
C SER A 109 2.14 -2.03 5.18
N ASN A 110 1.54 -1.90 6.36
CA ASN A 110 1.67 -2.83 7.49
C ASN A 110 3.09 -2.98 8.06
N SER A 111 4.01 -2.08 7.72
CA SER A 111 5.32 -2.02 8.38
C SER A 111 5.15 -1.78 9.88
N VAL A 112 5.92 -2.53 10.67
CA VAL A 112 6.00 -2.36 12.13
C VAL A 112 6.92 -1.18 12.48
N ALA A 113 6.71 -0.58 13.65
CA ALA A 113 7.58 0.47 14.13
C ALA A 113 8.98 -0.09 14.41
N THR A 114 10.01 0.70 14.09
CA THR A 114 11.36 0.44 14.59
C THR A 114 11.43 0.62 16.11
N PRO A 115 12.43 0.02 16.78
CA PRO A 115 12.67 0.29 18.20
C PRO A 115 12.87 1.79 18.49
N PRO A 116 12.70 2.23 19.76
CA PRO A 116 13.04 3.59 20.16
C PRO A 116 14.47 3.95 19.73
N GLY A 117 14.63 5.08 19.04
CA GLY A 117 15.92 5.52 18.48
C GLY A 117 16.16 5.11 17.03
N GLY A 118 15.32 4.25 16.45
CA GLY A 118 15.45 3.79 15.07
C GLY A 118 16.43 2.61 14.91
N VAL A 119 16.79 2.32 13.66
CA VAL A 119 17.76 1.27 13.29
C VAL A 119 18.75 1.88 12.32
N GLU A 120 20.04 1.77 12.65
CA GLU A 120 21.15 2.01 11.75
C GLU A 120 21.81 0.68 11.42
N ALA A 121 21.96 0.37 10.13
CA ALA A 121 22.44 -0.92 9.68
C ALA A 121 23.04 -0.83 8.27
N GLU A 122 23.95 -1.74 7.98
CA GLU A 122 24.51 -1.91 6.63
C GLU A 122 23.42 -2.38 5.66
N VAL A 123 23.48 -1.90 4.41
CA VAL A 123 22.54 -2.26 3.35
C VAL A 123 23.15 -3.34 2.45
N ILE A 124 22.44 -4.45 2.27
CA ILE A 124 22.75 -5.47 1.28
C ILE A 124 21.86 -5.28 0.07
N VAL A 125 22.45 -5.23 -1.12
CA VAL A 125 21.70 -5.09 -2.38
C VAL A 125 21.48 -6.47 -3.00
N ARG A 126 20.22 -6.82 -3.28
CA ARG A 126 19.85 -8.03 -4.05
C ARG A 126 18.85 -7.68 -5.14
N ARG A 127 19.27 -7.88 -6.39
CA ARG A 127 18.44 -7.69 -7.58
C ARG A 127 17.95 -9.01 -8.13
N GLY A 128 16.80 -8.97 -8.80
CA GLY A 128 16.16 -10.13 -9.39
C GLY A 128 15.50 -11.06 -8.37
N PRO A 129 14.83 -12.13 -8.84
CA PRO A 129 14.00 -13.00 -8.01
C PRO A 129 14.71 -13.54 -6.77
N LEU A 130 14.06 -13.42 -5.61
CA LEU A 130 14.60 -13.85 -4.33
C LEU A 130 13.53 -14.68 -3.60
N ARG A 131 13.83 -15.95 -3.40
CA ARG A 131 12.97 -16.89 -2.68
C ARG A 131 13.65 -17.36 -1.39
N ALA A 132 12.87 -17.88 -0.46
CA ALA A 132 13.36 -18.33 0.84
C ALA A 132 14.40 -19.45 0.72
N GLU A 133 14.32 -20.29 -0.31
CA GLU A 133 15.27 -21.39 -0.54
C GLU A 133 16.64 -20.90 -1.02
N ALA A 134 16.73 -19.65 -1.47
CA ALA A 134 17.94 -19.04 -2.01
C ALA A 134 18.76 -18.28 -0.95
N VAL A 135 18.37 -18.36 0.33
CA VAL A 135 19.05 -17.69 1.44
C VAL A 135 19.37 -18.66 2.56
N THR A 136 20.49 -18.42 3.25
CA THR A 136 20.82 -19.18 4.46
C THR A 136 20.28 -18.44 5.70
N ALA A 137 19.83 -19.19 6.70
CA ALA A 137 19.35 -18.60 7.93
C ALA A 137 20.43 -17.73 8.60
N GLY A 138 20.09 -16.48 8.94
CA GLY A 138 21.02 -15.52 9.57
C GLY A 138 22.11 -14.94 8.66
N GLU A 139 22.12 -15.23 7.36
CA GLU A 139 23.11 -14.70 6.39
C GLU A 139 23.23 -13.16 6.41
N TRP A 140 22.12 -12.47 6.69
CA TRP A 140 21.98 -11.00 6.69
C TRP A 140 21.64 -10.46 8.08
N ALA A 141 22.01 -11.18 9.14
CA ALA A 141 21.75 -10.80 10.52
C ALA A 141 22.16 -9.34 10.79
N GLY A 142 21.20 -8.52 11.23
CA GLY A 142 21.45 -7.13 11.59
C GLY A 142 21.52 -6.15 10.43
N ARG A 143 21.28 -6.59 9.19
CA ARG A 143 21.41 -5.77 7.97
C ARG A 143 20.06 -5.46 7.32
N LEU A 144 20.02 -4.40 6.50
CA LEU A 144 18.85 -4.01 5.71
C LEU A 144 18.96 -4.62 4.31
N LEU A 145 17.88 -5.21 3.81
CA LEU A 145 17.80 -5.69 2.42
C LEU A 145 17.33 -4.56 1.52
N PHE A 146 18.09 -4.23 0.47
CA PHE A 146 17.63 -3.42 -0.66
C PHE A 146 17.30 -4.33 -1.85
N THR A 147 16.11 -4.19 -2.43
CA THR A 147 15.64 -5.04 -3.55
C THR A 147 14.83 -4.28 -4.61
N ASP A 148 14.79 -4.84 -5.81
CA ASP A 148 13.94 -4.42 -6.94
C ASP A 148 12.59 -5.15 -7.01
N GLN A 149 12.29 -6.00 -6.02
CA GLN A 149 11.04 -6.75 -5.94
C GLN A 149 10.04 -6.13 -4.96
N PRO A 150 8.74 -6.46 -5.09
CA PRO A 150 7.75 -6.10 -4.09
C PRO A 150 8.16 -6.59 -2.68
N PRO A 151 8.10 -5.74 -1.64
CA PRO A 151 8.52 -6.12 -0.29
C PRO A 151 7.88 -7.40 0.24
N ALA A 152 6.59 -7.61 -0.06
CA ALA A 152 5.85 -8.82 0.33
C ALA A 152 6.41 -10.10 -0.30
N ALA A 153 6.94 -10.03 -1.52
CA ALA A 153 7.49 -11.20 -2.22
C ALA A 153 8.80 -11.69 -1.59
N VAL A 154 9.58 -10.78 -1.00
CA VAL A 154 10.88 -11.09 -0.39
C VAL A 154 10.85 -11.20 1.13
N ALA A 155 9.72 -10.86 1.76
CA ALA A 155 9.61 -10.76 3.22
C ALA A 155 10.02 -12.04 3.96
N GLN A 156 9.61 -13.21 3.45
CA GLN A 156 9.96 -14.50 4.05
C GLN A 156 11.46 -14.78 3.96
N ALA A 157 12.08 -14.52 2.80
CA ALA A 157 13.52 -14.71 2.60
C ALA A 157 14.33 -13.74 3.48
N ALA A 158 13.94 -12.46 3.52
CA ALA A 158 14.58 -11.46 4.37
C ALA A 158 14.49 -11.83 5.86
N HIS A 159 13.32 -12.30 6.31
CA HIS A 159 13.14 -12.76 7.68
C HIS A 159 14.01 -13.97 8.03
N LEU A 160 14.02 -15.00 7.17
CA LEU A 160 14.86 -16.19 7.36
C LEU A 160 16.35 -15.83 7.41
N ALA A 161 16.79 -14.95 6.51
CA ALA A 161 18.16 -14.46 6.47
C ALA A 161 18.53 -13.54 7.66
N GLY A 162 17.58 -13.14 8.51
CA GLY A 162 17.83 -12.30 9.69
C GLY A 162 17.98 -10.81 9.39
N ALA A 163 17.49 -10.34 8.24
CA ALA A 163 17.48 -8.93 7.92
C ALA A 163 16.56 -8.15 8.89
N VAL A 164 16.99 -6.96 9.29
CA VAL A 164 16.25 -6.10 10.24
C VAL A 164 15.26 -5.15 9.56
N GLY A 165 15.22 -5.15 8.23
CA GLY A 165 14.30 -4.34 7.44
C GLY A 165 14.50 -4.53 5.94
N ILE A 166 13.53 -4.03 5.18
CA ILE A 166 13.49 -4.12 3.70
C ILE A 166 13.32 -2.71 3.15
N ILE A 167 14.13 -2.38 2.16
CA ILE A 167 14.03 -1.22 1.30
C ILE A 167 13.74 -1.76 -0.10
N SER A 168 12.74 -1.20 -0.77
CA SER A 168 12.38 -1.60 -2.12
C SER A 168 12.25 -0.38 -3.01
N ASP A 169 12.86 -0.44 -4.19
CA ASP A 169 12.63 0.53 -5.27
C ASP A 169 11.56 0.02 -6.27
N CYS A 170 10.83 -1.04 -5.90
CA CYS A 170 9.72 -1.56 -6.70
C CYS A 170 8.52 -0.60 -6.66
N VAL A 171 8.49 0.32 -7.63
CA VAL A 171 7.38 1.28 -7.81
C VAL A 171 6.16 0.60 -8.47
N CYS A 172 6.35 -0.51 -9.18
CA CYS A 172 5.32 -1.24 -9.92
C CYS A 172 5.39 -2.74 -9.65
N PRO A 173 4.30 -3.39 -9.24
CA PRO A 173 4.23 -4.84 -9.25
C PRO A 173 4.47 -5.39 -10.68
N PRO A 174 5.00 -6.61 -10.83
CA PRO A 174 5.35 -7.17 -12.15
C PRO A 174 4.22 -7.13 -13.20
N TRP A 175 2.95 -7.18 -12.77
CA TRP A 175 1.80 -7.07 -13.68
C TRP A 175 1.59 -5.66 -14.24
N LEU A 176 1.97 -4.61 -13.51
CA LEU A 176 1.90 -3.23 -14.01
C LEU A 176 3.10 -2.91 -14.91
N ALA A 177 4.22 -3.62 -14.78
CA ALA A 177 5.32 -3.53 -15.75
C ALA A 177 4.93 -4.09 -17.13
N GLN A 178 4.01 -5.07 -17.17
CA GLN A 178 3.43 -5.60 -18.42
C GLN A 178 2.38 -4.66 -19.02
N HIS A 179 1.80 -3.78 -18.19
CA HIS A 179 0.80 -2.78 -18.57
C HIS A 179 1.15 -1.42 -17.97
N PRO A 180 2.26 -0.80 -18.38
CA PRO A 180 2.71 0.45 -17.77
C PRO A 180 1.63 1.52 -17.96
N PRO A 181 1.30 2.30 -16.91
CA PRO A 181 0.36 3.40 -17.06
C PRO A 181 0.92 4.37 -18.09
N LEU A 182 0.17 4.59 -19.17
CA LEU A 182 0.45 5.65 -20.13
C LEU A 182 0.20 6.98 -19.40
N ARG A 183 1.26 7.67 -18.99
CA ARG A 183 1.15 9.04 -18.49
C ARG A 183 1.10 9.97 -19.69
N GLU A 184 0.04 10.76 -19.78
CA GLU A 184 -0.05 11.80 -20.79
C GLU A 184 0.69 13.06 -20.30
N ALA A 185 1.01 13.97 -21.22
CA ALA A 185 1.74 15.20 -20.88
C ALA A 185 1.01 16.10 -19.86
N ALA A 186 -0.29 15.88 -19.65
CA ALA A 186 -1.11 16.59 -18.67
C ALA A 186 -0.97 16.05 -17.23
N ASP A 187 -0.30 14.90 -17.04
CA ASP A 187 -0.11 14.24 -15.74
C ASP A 187 1.22 14.65 -15.04
N VAL A 188 1.96 15.64 -15.56
CA VAL A 188 3.27 16.11 -15.05
C VAL A 188 3.20 17.55 -14.57
#